data_AF-B7ZLZ1-F1
#
_entry.id   AF-B7ZLZ1-F1
#
_cell.length_a   1.000
_cell.length_b   1.000
_cell.length_c   1.000
_cell.angle_alpha   90.00
_cell.angle_beta   90.00
_cell.angle_gamma   90.00
#
_symmetry.space_group_name_H-M   'P 1'
#
loop_
_entity.id
_entity.type
_entity.pdbx_description
1 polymer ?
#
loop_
_entity_poly.entity_id
_entity_poly.type
_entity_poly.pdbx_seq_one_letter_code
_entity_poly.pdbx_strand_id
1 'polypeptide(L)'
;MEASPASGPRHKTYLCYEVERLDNGTSVKMDQHRGFLHNQAKNLLCGFYGRHAELRFLDLVPSLQLDPAQIYRVTWFISWSPCFSWGCAGEVRAFLQENTHVRLRIFAARIYDYDPLYKEALQMLRDAGAQVSIMTYDEFKHCWDTFVDHQGCPFQPWDGLDEHSQALSGRLRAILQNQGN
;
A
#
# COMPACT_ATOMS: atom_id res chain seq x y z
N MET A 1 -5.84 9.30 7.44
CA MET A 1 -5.87 7.90 6.98
C MET A 1 -6.72 7.11 7.97
N GLU A 2 -7.81 6.49 7.53
CA GLU A 2 -8.78 5.84 8.44
C GLU A 2 -8.28 4.43 8.82
N ALA A 3 -7.62 4.34 9.97
CA ALA A 3 -6.98 3.12 10.48
C ALA A 3 -7.68 2.53 11.72
N SER A 4 -8.74 3.19 12.22
CA SER A 4 -9.49 2.68 13.37
C SER A 4 -10.29 1.41 13.01
N PRO A 5 -10.32 0.39 13.89
CA PRO A 5 -11.13 -0.81 13.69
C PRO A 5 -12.65 -0.56 13.67
N ALA A 6 -13.11 0.66 13.98
CA ALA A 6 -14.52 1.01 14.09
C ALA A 6 -15.20 1.54 12.80
N SER A 7 -14.55 1.51 11.64
CA SER A 7 -15.12 2.08 10.40
C SER A 7 -16.25 1.21 9.81
N GLY A 8 -17.44 1.79 9.64
CA GLY A 8 -18.70 1.15 9.22
C GLY A 8 -18.77 0.57 7.78
N PRO A 9 -19.98 0.25 7.25
CA PRO A 9 -20.21 -0.75 6.18
C PRO A 9 -19.82 -0.33 4.75
N ARG A 10 -19.03 0.74 4.58
CA ARG A 10 -18.46 1.13 3.29
C ARG A 10 -16.95 1.00 3.36
N HIS A 11 -16.44 -0.13 2.89
CA HIS A 11 -15.01 -0.41 2.85
C HIS A 11 -14.30 0.54 1.88
N LYS A 12 -13.84 1.67 2.40
CA LYS A 12 -12.91 2.56 1.70
C LYS A 12 -11.49 2.07 1.95
N THR A 13 -10.76 1.81 0.88
CA THR A 13 -9.32 1.58 0.92
C THR A 13 -8.63 2.86 0.48
N TYR A 14 -7.92 3.50 1.39
CA TYR A 14 -7.01 4.60 1.11
C TYR A 14 -5.60 4.07 0.84
N LEU A 15 -4.92 4.66 -0.14
CA LEU A 15 -3.54 4.40 -0.51
C LEU A 15 -2.85 5.77 -0.68
N CYS A 16 -1.88 6.06 0.19
CA CYS A 16 -0.95 7.17 0.02
C CYS A 16 0.34 6.62 -0.60
N TYR A 17 0.97 7.38 -1.49
CA TYR A 17 2.18 6.95 -2.16
C TYR A 17 3.24 8.04 -2.21
N GLU A 18 4.49 7.62 -2.23
CA GLU A 18 5.65 8.45 -2.46
C GLU A 18 6.56 7.79 -3.49
N VAL A 19 7.15 8.59 -4.36
CA VAL A 19 8.17 8.15 -5.31
C VAL A 19 9.51 8.80 -4.96
N GLU A 20 10.53 7.97 -4.87
CA GLU A 20 11.90 8.37 -4.67
C GLU A 20 12.75 7.86 -5.82
N ARG A 21 13.65 8.69 -6.33
CA ARG A 21 14.67 8.25 -7.28
C ARG A 21 15.92 7.84 -6.53
N LEU A 22 16.49 6.68 -6.87
CA LEU A 22 17.80 6.27 -6.37
C LEU A 22 18.88 6.79 -7.32
N ASP A 23 19.71 7.69 -6.82
CA ASP A 23 20.84 8.27 -7.53
C ASP A 23 22.14 7.92 -6.78
N ASN A 24 22.96 7.03 -7.35
CA ASN A 24 24.26 6.62 -6.83
C ASN A 24 24.29 6.31 -5.32
N GLY A 25 23.26 5.60 -4.83
CA GLY A 25 23.12 5.21 -3.42
C GLY A 25 22.38 6.21 -2.53
N THR A 26 22.03 7.39 -3.04
CA THR A 26 21.21 8.39 -2.35
C THR A 26 19.76 8.34 -2.83
N SER A 27 18.81 8.38 -1.89
CA SER A 27 17.38 8.45 -2.21
C SER A 27 16.93 9.90 -2.31
N VAL A 28 16.54 10.35 -3.51
CA VAL A 28 16.03 11.70 -3.76
C VAL A 28 14.50 11.66 -3.81
N LYS A 29 13.85 12.30 -2.84
CA LYS A 29 12.38 12.42 -2.81
C LYS A 29 11.90 13.25 -3.99
N MET A 30 10.89 12.75 -4.69
CA MET A 30 10.24 13.50 -5.77
C MET A 30 8.96 14.10 -5.21
N ASP A 31 9.03 15.31 -4.63
CA ASP A 31 7.89 15.96 -3.96
C ASP A 31 6.69 16.21 -4.89
N GLN A 32 6.90 16.22 -6.20
CA GLN A 32 5.85 16.30 -7.23
C GLN A 32 5.16 14.95 -7.49
N HIS A 33 5.78 13.83 -7.08
CA HIS A 33 5.30 12.47 -7.28
C HIS A 33 4.95 11.82 -5.93
N ARG A 34 4.16 12.54 -5.13
CA ARG A 34 3.50 12.02 -3.94
C ARG A 34 2.02 12.38 -3.97
N GLY A 35 1.18 11.54 -3.41
CA GLY A 35 -0.25 11.80 -3.35
C GLY A 35 -1.01 10.72 -2.62
N PHE A 36 -2.33 10.83 -2.64
CA PHE A 36 -3.21 9.81 -2.10
C PHE A 36 -4.37 9.55 -3.06
N LEU A 37 -4.91 8.34 -2.97
CA LEU A 37 -6.10 7.92 -3.70
C LEU A 37 -6.91 6.97 -2.83
N HIS A 38 -8.15 6.70 -3.24
CA HIS A 38 -8.98 5.68 -2.63
C HIS A 38 -9.69 4.86 -3.69
N ASN A 39 -10.20 3.69 -3.28
CA ASN A 39 -11.02 2.86 -4.15
C ASN A 39 -12.27 3.62 -4.65
N GLN A 40 -12.67 3.35 -5.89
CA GLN A 40 -13.91 3.84 -6.44
C GLN A 40 -15.03 2.84 -6.12
N ALA A 41 -16.10 3.35 -5.52
CA ALA A 41 -17.26 2.54 -5.19
C ALA A 41 -17.97 2.03 -6.45
N LYS A 42 -18.60 0.86 -6.33
CA LYS A 42 -19.48 0.31 -7.36
C LYS A 42 -20.60 1.31 -7.65
N ASN A 43 -20.85 1.56 -8.93
CA ASN A 43 -22.02 2.29 -9.39
C ASN A 43 -22.78 1.42 -10.41
N LEU A 44 -23.74 0.67 -9.88
CA LEU A 44 -24.55 -0.28 -10.65
C LEU A 44 -25.44 0.43 -11.69
N LEU A 45 -25.75 1.71 -11.51
CA LEU A 45 -26.56 2.49 -12.45
C LEU A 45 -25.81 2.77 -13.77
N CYS A 46 -24.48 2.76 -13.76
CA CYS A 46 -23.65 2.94 -14.95
C CYS A 46 -22.82 1.69 -15.31
N GLY A 47 -23.13 0.52 -14.75
CA GLY A 47 -22.40 -0.72 -15.01
C GLY A 47 -20.95 -0.71 -14.52
N PHE A 48 -20.60 0.21 -13.59
CA PHE A 48 -19.24 0.34 -13.08
C PHE A 48 -19.03 -0.53 -11.85
N TYR A 49 -18.16 -1.53 -11.97
CA TYR A 49 -17.88 -2.53 -10.93
C TYR A 49 -16.97 -2.04 -9.80
N GLY A 50 -16.67 -0.74 -9.74
CA GLY A 50 -15.71 -0.18 -8.81
C GLY A 50 -14.28 -0.49 -9.23
N ARG A 51 -13.32 0.22 -8.63
CA ARG A 51 -11.89 -0.06 -8.85
C ARG A 51 -11.12 0.09 -7.56
N HIS A 52 -10.30 -0.91 -7.23
CA HIS A 52 -9.52 -0.93 -6.01
C HIS A 52 -8.39 0.10 -6.04
N ALA A 53 -7.90 0.49 -4.87
CA ALA A 53 -6.92 1.57 -4.73
C ALA A 53 -5.59 1.22 -5.41
N GLU A 54 -5.17 -0.04 -5.32
CA GLU A 54 -3.98 -0.61 -5.93
C GLU A 54 -4.03 -0.45 -7.45
N LEU A 55 -5.14 -0.86 -8.07
CA LEU A 55 -5.32 -0.75 -9.53
C LEU A 55 -5.41 0.70 -9.99
N ARG A 56 -6.00 1.57 -9.16
CA ARG A 56 -6.05 3.02 -9.40
C ARG A 56 -4.66 3.66 -9.36
N PHE A 57 -3.76 3.15 -8.50
CA PHE A 57 -2.36 3.57 -8.53
C PHE A 57 -1.70 3.12 -9.83
N LEU A 58 -1.89 1.87 -10.25
CA LEU A 58 -1.30 1.37 -11.50
C LEU A 58 -1.74 2.18 -12.72
N ASP A 59 -3.01 2.61 -12.78
CA ASP A 59 -3.51 3.52 -13.81
C ASP A 59 -2.79 4.88 -13.83
N LEU A 60 -2.30 5.32 -12.68
CA LEU A 60 -1.59 6.59 -12.53
C LEU A 60 -0.12 6.50 -12.99
N VAL A 61 0.50 5.32 -12.93
CA VAL A 61 1.94 5.16 -13.17
C VAL A 61 2.41 5.75 -14.51
N PRO A 62 1.72 5.57 -15.65
CA PRO A 62 2.13 6.19 -16.91
C PRO A 62 2.25 7.72 -16.85
N SER A 63 1.42 8.37 -16.02
CA SER A 63 1.46 9.83 -15.83
C SER A 63 2.65 10.32 -15.01
N LEU A 64 3.29 9.43 -14.22
CA LEU A 64 4.48 9.73 -13.43
C LEU A 64 5.75 9.80 -14.30
N GLN A 65 5.69 9.34 -15.56
CA GLN A 65 6.79 9.40 -16.54
C GLN A 65 8.14 8.93 -15.97
N LEU A 66 8.12 7.78 -15.27
CA LEU A 66 9.32 7.20 -14.67
C LEU A 66 10.30 6.76 -15.77
N ASP A 67 11.49 7.37 -15.81
CA ASP A 67 12.54 7.05 -16.77
C ASP A 67 13.09 5.62 -16.55
N PRO A 68 12.94 4.68 -17.51
CA PRO A 68 13.43 3.30 -17.36
C PRO A 68 14.94 3.18 -17.12
N ALA A 69 15.75 4.21 -17.44
CA ALA A 69 17.18 4.24 -17.17
C ALA A 69 17.52 4.51 -15.69
N GLN A 70 16.56 4.93 -14.89
CA GLN A 70 16.72 5.31 -13.48
C GLN A 70 16.00 4.32 -12.58
N ILE A 71 16.54 4.08 -11.38
CA ILE A 71 15.90 3.20 -10.40
C ILE A 71 15.00 4.04 -9.49
N TYR A 72 13.75 3.63 -9.33
CA TYR A 72 12.80 4.28 -8.43
C TYR A 72 12.44 3.38 -7.27
N ARG A 73 12.20 3.98 -6.11
CA ARG A 73 11.50 3.37 -4.98
C ARG A 73 10.13 4.00 -4.86
N VAL A 74 9.11 3.18 -5.01
CA VAL A 74 7.73 3.54 -4.77
C VAL A 74 7.33 2.99 -3.41
N THR A 75 6.85 3.85 -2.53
CA THR A 75 6.37 3.45 -1.20
C THR A 75 4.87 3.67 -1.14
N TRP A 76 4.12 2.61 -0.83
CA TRP A 76 2.69 2.65 -0.57
C TRP A 76 2.42 2.58 0.93
N PHE A 77 1.59 3.48 1.42
CA PHE A 77 0.95 3.40 2.72
C PHE A 77 -0.53 3.12 2.49
N ILE A 78 -0.95 1.88 2.74
CA ILE A 78 -2.29 1.40 2.36
C ILE A 78 -3.09 0.95 3.58
N SER A 79 -4.36 1.35 3.64
CA SER A 79 -5.24 1.06 4.78
C SER A 79 -5.64 -0.43 4.92
N TRP A 80 -5.59 -1.18 3.82
CA TRP A 80 -5.85 -2.62 3.72
C TRP A 80 -4.85 -3.23 2.74
N SER A 81 -4.32 -4.42 3.04
CA SER A 81 -3.39 -5.08 2.13
C SER A 81 -4.06 -5.46 0.79
N PRO A 82 -3.29 -5.53 -0.32
CA PRO A 82 -3.84 -5.90 -1.62
C PRO A 82 -4.55 -7.25 -1.62
N CYS A 83 -5.70 -7.32 -2.28
CA CYS A 83 -6.47 -8.55 -2.41
C CYS A 83 -5.97 -9.45 -3.55
N PHE A 84 -6.25 -10.74 -3.46
CA PHE A 84 -6.02 -11.73 -4.51
C PHE A 84 -7.24 -11.85 -5.43
N SER A 85 -8.42 -12.00 -4.84
CA SER A 85 -9.66 -12.40 -5.53
C SER A 85 -10.13 -11.42 -6.61
N TRP A 86 -9.74 -10.14 -6.51
CA TRP A 86 -10.02 -9.11 -7.52
C TRP A 86 -8.79 -8.71 -8.34
N GLY A 87 -7.75 -9.56 -8.35
CA GLY A 87 -6.58 -9.42 -9.19
C GLY A 87 -5.54 -8.39 -8.74
N CYS A 88 -5.74 -7.66 -7.64
CA CYS A 88 -4.82 -6.58 -7.24
C CYS A 88 -3.38 -7.07 -7.04
N ALA A 89 -3.17 -8.17 -6.31
CA ALA A 89 -1.84 -8.74 -6.13
C ALA A 89 -1.22 -9.24 -7.46
N GLY A 90 -2.04 -9.79 -8.35
CA GLY A 90 -1.60 -10.27 -9.67
C GLY A 90 -1.15 -9.14 -10.60
N GLU A 91 -1.94 -8.07 -10.66
CA GLU A 91 -1.62 -6.87 -11.46
C GLU A 91 -0.38 -6.15 -10.93
N VAL A 92 -0.23 -6.06 -9.60
CA VAL A 92 0.99 -5.49 -9.00
C VAL A 92 2.20 -6.36 -9.29
N ARG A 93 2.07 -7.69 -9.26
CA ARG A 93 3.14 -8.59 -9.68
C ARG A 93 3.53 -8.37 -11.14
N ALA A 94 2.56 -8.33 -12.06
CA ALA A 94 2.82 -8.10 -13.47
C ALA A 94 3.54 -6.76 -13.69
N PHE A 95 3.07 -5.70 -13.03
CA PHE A 95 3.70 -4.39 -13.03
C PHE A 95 5.18 -4.45 -12.61
N LEU A 96 5.51 -5.15 -11.51
CA LEU A 96 6.90 -5.26 -11.04
C LEU A 96 7.79 -6.10 -11.97
N GLN A 97 7.22 -7.09 -12.65
CA GLN A 97 7.93 -7.90 -13.63
C GLN A 97 8.25 -7.11 -14.91
N GLU A 98 7.32 -6.26 -15.35
CA GLU A 98 7.50 -5.38 -16.50
C GLU A 98 8.41 -4.18 -16.19
N ASN A 99 8.37 -3.68 -14.95
CA ASN A 99 9.07 -2.47 -14.51
C ASN A 99 10.19 -2.81 -13.51
N THR A 100 11.22 -3.52 -13.97
CA THR A 100 12.36 -3.98 -13.13
C THR A 100 13.17 -2.85 -12.49
N HIS A 101 13.02 -1.63 -13.01
CA HIS A 101 13.61 -0.39 -12.50
C HIS A 101 12.82 0.19 -11.30
N VAL A 102 11.66 -0.36 -10.96
CA VAL A 102 10.83 0.05 -9.82
C VAL A 102 10.97 -0.94 -8.66
N ARG A 103 11.27 -0.41 -7.47
CA ARG A 103 11.27 -1.13 -6.20
C ARG A 103 10.05 -0.72 -5.39
N LEU A 104 9.14 -1.65 -5.12
CA LEU A 104 7.92 -1.35 -4.38
C LEU A 104 8.06 -1.72 -2.90
N ARG A 105 7.73 -0.78 -2.02
CA ARG A 105 7.51 -0.99 -0.59
C ARG A 105 6.03 -0.80 -0.27
N ILE A 106 5.44 -1.71 0.48
CA ILE A 106 4.04 -1.65 0.89
C ILE A 106 4.01 -1.70 2.41
N PHE A 107 3.57 -0.61 3.03
CA PHE A 107 3.20 -0.56 4.43
C PHE A 107 1.67 -0.63 4.53
N ALA A 108 1.16 -1.78 4.98
CA ALA A 108 -0.26 -1.99 5.18
C ALA A 108 -0.66 -1.70 6.63
N ALA A 109 -1.70 -0.89 6.84
CA ALA A 109 -2.26 -0.68 8.18
C ALA A 109 -2.95 -1.94 8.71
N ARG A 110 -3.62 -2.69 7.82
CA ARG A 110 -4.38 -3.91 8.14
C ARG A 110 -4.19 -4.98 7.07
N ILE A 111 -4.25 -6.25 7.46
CA ILE A 111 -4.29 -7.38 6.54
C ILE A 111 -5.74 -7.61 6.11
N TYR A 112 -6.03 -7.59 4.81
CA TYR A 112 -7.35 -7.80 4.25
C TYR A 112 -7.73 -9.28 4.25
N ASP A 113 -8.10 -9.81 5.41
CA ASP A 113 -8.45 -11.22 5.62
C ASP A 113 -9.91 -11.58 5.30
N TYR A 114 -10.68 -10.61 4.79
CA TYR A 114 -11.96 -10.86 4.11
C TYR A 114 -11.78 -11.60 2.78
N ASP A 115 -10.60 -11.50 2.15
CA ASP A 115 -10.25 -12.31 0.99
C ASP A 115 -9.74 -13.68 1.46
N PRO A 116 -10.35 -14.81 1.10
CA PRO A 116 -9.88 -16.12 1.52
C PRO A 116 -8.44 -16.42 1.08
N LEU A 117 -7.96 -15.75 0.02
CA LEU A 117 -6.64 -15.94 -0.58
C LEU A 117 -5.66 -14.80 -0.20
N TYR A 118 -5.89 -14.11 0.92
CA TYR A 118 -5.05 -13.01 1.38
C TYR A 118 -3.59 -13.43 1.64
N LYS A 119 -3.36 -14.67 2.09
CA LYS A 119 -1.99 -15.17 2.36
C LYS A 119 -1.22 -15.32 1.06
N GLU A 120 -1.85 -15.91 0.06
CA GLU A 120 -1.35 -16.12 -1.29
C GLU A 120 -1.07 -14.78 -1.98
N ALA A 121 -1.95 -13.78 -1.79
CA ALA A 121 -1.71 -12.41 -2.27
C ALA A 121 -0.42 -11.81 -1.68
N LEU A 122 -0.26 -11.86 -0.36
CA LEU A 122 0.91 -11.30 0.33
C LEU A 122 2.20 -12.03 -0.04
N GLN A 123 2.16 -13.35 -0.14
CA GLN A 123 3.28 -14.17 -0.59
C GLN A 123 3.64 -13.86 -2.05
N MET A 124 2.66 -13.76 -2.95
CA MET A 124 2.87 -13.41 -4.35
C MET A 124 3.56 -12.05 -4.51
N LEU A 125 3.14 -11.05 -3.75
CA LEU A 125 3.75 -9.72 -3.79
C LEU A 125 5.21 -9.77 -3.34
N ARG A 126 5.51 -10.48 -2.25
CA ARG A 126 6.88 -10.69 -1.79
C ARG A 126 7.73 -11.42 -2.84
N ASP A 127 7.19 -12.48 -3.42
CA ASP A 127 7.90 -13.28 -4.43
C ASP A 127 8.14 -12.50 -5.72
N ALA A 128 7.29 -11.51 -6.02
CA ALA A 128 7.49 -10.53 -7.08
C ALA A 128 8.54 -9.44 -6.75
N GLY A 129 9.13 -9.46 -5.55
CA GLY A 129 10.15 -8.52 -5.10
C GLY A 129 9.62 -7.30 -4.34
N ALA A 130 8.32 -7.24 -4.02
CA ALA A 130 7.78 -6.17 -3.18
C ALA A 130 8.16 -6.38 -1.71
N GLN A 131 8.54 -5.30 -1.02
CA GLN A 131 8.78 -5.32 0.41
C GLN A 131 7.46 -5.04 1.14
N VAL A 132 6.82 -6.07 1.68
CA VAL A 132 5.55 -5.94 2.40
C VAL A 132 5.82 -5.85 3.91
N SER A 133 5.24 -4.86 4.58
CA SER A 133 5.37 -4.60 6.02
C SER A 133 4.08 -4.04 6.60
N ILE A 134 3.93 -4.07 7.92
CA ILE A 134 2.80 -3.45 8.62
C ILE A 134 3.20 -2.05 9.06
N MET A 135 2.27 -1.09 8.95
CA MET A 135 2.49 0.27 9.47
C MET A 135 2.64 0.25 10.99
N THR A 136 3.70 0.89 11.48
CA THR A 136 3.92 1.17 12.90
C THR A 136 3.60 2.63 13.20
N TYR A 137 3.86 3.05 14.45
CA TYR A 137 3.76 4.45 14.83
C TYR A 137 4.48 5.39 13.85
N ASP A 138 5.67 5.03 13.38
CA ASP A 138 6.48 5.88 12.52
C ASP A 138 5.83 6.10 11.14
N GLU A 139 5.30 5.04 10.52
CA GLU A 139 4.60 5.17 9.25
C GLU A 139 3.28 5.92 9.40
N PHE A 140 2.54 5.75 10.51
CA PHE A 140 1.31 6.50 10.75
C PHE A 140 1.60 7.99 10.99
N LYS A 141 2.63 8.30 11.78
CA LYS A 141 3.08 9.67 12.01
C LYS A 141 3.56 10.31 10.71
N HIS A 142 4.36 9.60 9.91
CA HIS A 142 4.81 10.08 8.59
C HIS A 142 3.61 10.38 7.67
N CYS A 143 2.62 9.50 7.65
CA CYS A 143 1.41 9.71 6.86
C CYS A 143 0.59 10.91 7.34
N TRP A 144 0.51 11.12 8.65
CA TRP A 144 -0.14 12.28 9.25
C TRP A 144 0.55 13.58 8.84
N ASP A 145 1.87 13.66 9.01
CA ASP A 145 2.66 14.84 8.72
C ASP A 145 2.70 15.17 7.20
N THR A 146 2.49 14.17 6.34
CA THR A 146 2.66 14.32 4.89
C THR A 146 1.34 14.44 4.11
N PHE A 147 0.31 13.67 4.46
CA PHE A 147 -0.91 13.54 3.65
C PHE A 147 -2.17 14.10 4.32
N VAL A 148 -2.10 14.53 5.58
CA VAL A 148 -3.23 15.10 6.30
C VAL A 148 -3.01 16.60 6.45
N ASP A 149 -4.05 17.40 6.15
CA ASP A 149 -4.06 18.80 6.57
C ASP A 149 -4.29 18.86 8.09
N HIS A 150 -3.19 18.75 8.83
CA HIS A 150 -3.21 18.68 10.29
C HIS A 150 -3.14 20.07 10.95
N GLN A 151 -3.01 21.15 10.19
CA GLN A 151 -3.02 22.55 10.67
C GLN A 151 -2.09 22.80 11.88
N GLY A 152 -0.95 22.11 11.94
CA GLY A 152 0.01 22.19 13.05
C GLY A 152 -0.28 21.28 14.24
N CYS A 153 -1.39 20.55 14.25
CA CYS A 153 -1.67 19.54 15.28
C CYS A 153 -0.75 18.33 15.13
N PRO A 154 -0.11 17.84 16.21
CA PRO A 154 0.72 16.65 16.16
C PRO A 154 -0.15 15.39 16.00
N PHE A 155 0.44 14.35 15.42
CA PHE A 155 -0.19 13.02 15.38
C PHE A 155 -0.49 12.54 16.81
N GLN A 156 -1.74 12.11 17.04
CA GLN A 156 -2.14 11.45 18.28
C GLN A 156 -2.48 9.99 17.94
N PRO A 157 -1.65 9.01 18.37
CA PRO A 157 -1.95 7.60 18.16
C PRO A 157 -3.21 7.21 18.94
N TRP A 158 -4.01 6.30 18.39
CA TRP A 158 -5.13 5.71 19.12
C TRP A 158 -4.66 4.61 20.08
N ASP A 159 -5.49 4.31 21.08
CA ASP A 159 -5.20 3.28 22.07
C ASP A 159 -4.94 1.92 21.41
N GLY A 160 -3.83 1.29 21.78
CA GLY A 160 -3.43 -0.04 21.27
C GLY A 160 -2.83 -0.04 19.86
N LEU A 161 -2.46 1.11 19.28
CA LEU A 161 -1.80 1.18 17.97
C LEU A 161 -0.57 0.26 17.91
N ASP A 162 0.36 0.39 18.85
CA ASP A 162 1.60 -0.39 18.84
C ASP A 162 1.35 -1.89 19.03
N GLU A 163 0.47 -2.25 19.95
CA GLU A 163 0.07 -3.65 20.21
C GLU A 163 -0.57 -4.27 18.97
N HIS A 164 -1.45 -3.53 18.30
CA HIS A 164 -2.11 -3.97 17.07
C HIS A 164 -1.09 -4.14 15.93
N SER A 165 -0.21 -3.16 15.74
CA SER A 165 0.86 -3.21 14.72
C SER A 165 1.82 -4.35 14.97
N GLN A 166 2.19 -4.63 16.23
CA GLN A 166 3.05 -5.77 16.58
C GLN A 166 2.37 -7.11 16.30
N ALA A 167 1.10 -7.26 16.70
CA ALA A 167 0.33 -8.48 16.44
C ALA A 167 0.19 -8.76 14.94
N LEU A 168 -0.16 -7.74 14.15
CA LEU A 168 -0.23 -7.82 12.69
C LEU A 168 1.14 -8.11 12.06
N SER A 169 2.22 -7.50 12.56
CA SER A 169 3.58 -7.76 12.09
C SER A 169 4.00 -9.21 12.31
N GLY A 170 3.67 -9.78 13.47
CA GLY A 170 3.88 -11.20 13.77
C GLY A 170 3.07 -12.10 12.82
N ARG A 171 1.80 -11.76 12.60
CA ARG A 171 0.93 -12.48 11.65
C ARG A 171 1.46 -12.42 10.21
N LEU A 172 1.88 -11.24 9.74
CA LEU A 172 2.48 -11.07 8.42
C LEU A 172 3.76 -11.89 8.29
N ARG A 173 4.63 -11.84 9.29
CA ARG A 173 5.87 -12.62 9.31
C ARG A 173 5.58 -14.12 9.19
N ALA A 174 4.60 -14.64 9.93
CA ALA A 174 4.19 -16.05 9.81
C ALA A 174 3.68 -16.40 8.40
N ILE A 175 2.87 -15.52 7.79
CA ILE A 175 2.37 -15.72 6.42
C ILE A 175 3.53 -15.79 5.42
N LEU A 176 4.49 -14.89 5.52
CA LEU A 176 5.63 -14.86 4.62
C LEU A 176 6.57 -16.04 4.92
N GLN A 177 6.84 -16.39 6.17
CA GLN A 177 7.78 -17.48 6.50
C GLN A 177 7.28 -18.89 6.16
N ASN A 178 5.97 -19.12 6.04
CA ASN A 178 5.37 -20.45 5.81
C ASN A 178 5.58 -21.05 4.40
N GLN A 179 6.68 -20.75 3.72
CA GLN A 179 7.12 -21.56 2.58
C GLN A 179 7.96 -22.73 3.09
N GLY A 180 7.29 -23.85 3.38
CA GLY A 180 7.95 -25.14 3.61
C GLY A 180 7.36 -25.96 4.74
N ASN A 181 6.36 -26.77 4.43
CA ASN A 181 6.56 -28.22 4.50
C ASN A 181 5.87 -28.86 3.30
#